data_AF-A0A954XBN3-F1
#
_entry.id   AF-A0A954XBN3-F1
#
_cell.length_a   1.000
_cell.length_b   1.000
_cell.length_c   1.000
_cell.angle_alpha   90.00
_cell.angle_beta   90.00
_cell.angle_gamma   90.00
#
_symmetry.space_group_name_H-M   'P 1'
#
loop_
_entity.id
_entity.type
_entity.pdbx_description
1 polymer ?
#
loop_
_entity_poly.entity_id
_entity_poly.type
_entity_poly.pdbx_seq_one_letter_code
_entity_poly.pdbx_strand_id
1 'polypeptide(L)'
;MDAVDFSEIQVPTPTPEDVRQQYEALNQQLAIATDANTAMAVVADWDQLRRRLDTWQNLTHLQFSRDTRDADAKAALEYCDELRPKLTELEVAMKRRLLDGPWLGEIRQRFGDQVIALWQSHVLTYEPAIEQAMVREAKIGNDYTELLASASFEFRGETTNIEGIRKYLVDADRQTRHDAAEMLWSWFASQREPLDTLYDEQVKLRDSMARTLGFENFIGLGYKRMNRVDYDLHDVERYRAAVRDQVVPLATELRKRQAQQLGVDQLMFWDEGIHDPTGNPKPQGDHDWMI
;
A
#
# COMPACT_ATOMS: atom_id res chain seq x y z
N MET A 1 29.52 -1.45 6.21
CA MET A 1 28.18 -1.74 6.71
C MET A 1 28.09 -3.24 6.74
N ASP A 2 27.99 -3.81 7.94
CA ASP A 2 27.74 -5.24 8.08
C ASP A 2 26.40 -5.56 7.40
N ALA A 3 26.28 -6.75 6.81
CA ALA A 3 25.04 -7.19 6.20
C ALA A 3 23.97 -7.28 7.29
N VAL A 4 22.84 -6.60 7.11
CA VAL A 4 21.69 -6.71 8.01
C VAL A 4 21.01 -8.03 7.71
N ASP A 5 21.00 -8.96 8.67
CA ASP A 5 20.19 -10.17 8.57
C ASP A 5 18.75 -9.86 9.01
N PHE A 6 17.82 -9.89 8.06
CA PHE A 6 16.40 -9.64 8.32
C PHE A 6 15.80 -10.61 9.33
N SER A 7 16.33 -11.83 9.42
CA SER A 7 15.85 -12.85 10.37
C SER A 7 16.21 -12.53 11.83
N GLU A 8 17.21 -11.67 12.05
CA GLU A 8 17.67 -11.25 13.37
C GLU A 8 16.96 -9.99 13.89
N ILE A 9 16.19 -9.30 13.05
CA ILE A 9 15.48 -8.08 13.47
C ILE A 9 14.33 -8.45 14.40
N GLN A 10 14.49 -8.15 15.69
CA GLN A 10 13.45 -8.32 16.69
C GLN A 10 12.96 -6.97 17.21
N VAL A 11 11.65 -6.76 17.16
CA VAL A 11 11.00 -5.58 17.75
C VAL A 11 9.85 -6.04 18.66
N PRO A 12 9.79 -5.56 19.92
CA PRO A 12 8.73 -5.93 20.84
C PRO A 12 7.35 -5.51 20.31
N THR A 13 6.37 -6.39 20.45
CA THR A 13 4.96 -6.06 20.21
C THR A 13 4.51 -4.96 21.18
N PRO A 14 4.07 -3.79 20.69
CA PRO A 14 3.61 -2.71 21.54
C PRO A 14 2.25 -3.04 22.15
N THR A 15 2.03 -2.59 23.38
CA THR A 15 0.69 -2.56 24.00
C THR A 15 0.09 -1.16 23.88
N PRO A 16 -1.25 -1.01 23.81
CA PRO A 16 -1.88 0.30 23.81
C PRO A 16 -1.48 1.15 25.01
N GLU A 17 -1.33 0.52 26.18
CA GLU A 17 -1.01 1.19 27.44
C GLU A 17 0.42 1.74 27.44
N ASP A 18 1.41 0.92 27.07
CA ASP A 18 2.82 1.35 27.06
C ASP A 18 3.05 2.48 26.07
N VAL A 19 2.39 2.44 24.91
CA VAL A 19 2.52 3.50 23.92
C VAL A 19 1.83 4.78 24.38
N ARG A 20 0.64 4.67 25.02
CA ARG A 20 -0.04 5.84 25.59
C ARG A 20 0.83 6.53 26.64
N GLN A 21 1.43 5.76 27.57
CA GLN A 21 2.33 6.31 28.59
C GLN A 21 3.56 7.01 27.97
N GLN A 22 4.15 6.44 26.92
CA GLN A 22 5.24 7.08 26.19
C GLN A 22 4.81 8.40 25.54
N TYR A 23 3.63 8.44 24.90
CA TYR A 23 3.08 9.69 24.35
C TYR A 23 2.72 10.71 25.43
N GLU A 24 2.21 10.29 26.58
CA GLU A 24 1.93 11.17 27.73
C GLU A 24 3.23 11.79 28.27
N ALA A 25 4.29 11.01 28.43
CA ALA A 25 5.59 11.51 28.86
C ALA A 25 6.16 12.54 27.87
N LEU A 26 6.12 12.25 26.56
CA LEU A 26 6.54 13.19 25.52
C LEU A 26 5.72 14.49 25.56
N ASN A 27 4.40 14.40 25.72
CA ASN A 27 3.52 15.57 25.83
C ASN A 27 3.83 16.42 27.08
N GLN A 28 4.13 15.79 28.21
CA GLN A 28 4.52 16.49 29.44
C GLN A 28 5.86 17.21 29.27
N GLN A 29 6.87 16.54 28.71
CA GLN A 29 8.17 17.14 28.42
C GLN A 29 8.04 18.31 27.44
N LEU A 30 7.22 18.18 26.39
CA LEU A 30 6.95 19.26 25.45
C LEU A 30 6.21 20.43 26.10
N ALA A 31 5.38 20.18 27.11
CA ALA A 31 4.63 21.22 27.85
C ALA A 31 5.53 22.10 28.72
N ILE A 32 6.58 21.51 29.32
CA ILE A 32 7.49 22.21 30.23
C ILE A 32 8.77 22.71 29.53
N ALA A 33 8.96 22.39 28.25
CA ALA A 33 10.09 22.88 27.47
C ALA A 33 10.09 24.42 27.47
N THR A 34 11.25 25.03 27.77
CA THR A 34 11.42 26.49 27.82
C THR A 34 12.29 27.03 26.70
N ASP A 35 12.93 26.15 25.93
CA ASP A 35 13.76 26.50 24.78
C ASP A 35 13.61 25.51 23.63
N ALA A 36 14.03 25.96 22.45
CA ALA A 36 13.91 25.21 21.21
C ALA A 36 14.71 23.90 21.21
N ASN A 37 15.85 23.83 21.90
CA ASN A 37 16.66 22.61 21.91
C ASN A 37 15.97 21.50 22.70
N THR A 38 15.42 21.81 23.87
CA THR A 38 14.61 20.85 24.63
C THR A 38 13.38 20.40 23.84
N ALA A 39 12.64 21.32 23.23
CA ALA A 39 11.46 20.96 22.43
C ALA A 39 11.82 20.05 21.25
N MET A 40 12.94 20.30 20.57
CA MET A 40 13.38 19.48 19.43
C MET A 40 13.99 18.14 19.84
N ALA A 41 14.53 18.02 21.05
CA ALA A 41 14.89 16.73 21.62
C ALA A 41 13.64 15.86 21.82
N VAL A 42 12.54 16.43 22.34
CA VAL A 42 11.26 15.71 22.46
C VAL A 42 10.71 15.28 21.10
N VAL A 43 10.82 16.13 20.07
CA VAL A 43 10.43 15.76 18.70
C VAL A 43 11.30 14.61 18.16
N ALA A 44 12.60 14.59 18.47
CA ALA A 44 13.49 13.49 18.09
C ALA A 44 13.14 12.18 18.82
N ASP A 45 12.83 12.24 20.12
CA ASP A 45 12.38 11.07 20.90
C ASP A 45 11.03 10.54 20.37
N TRP A 46 10.13 11.44 19.97
CA TRP A 46 8.88 11.06 19.29
C TRP A 46 9.13 10.39 17.93
N ASP A 47 10.07 10.90 17.12
CA ASP A 47 10.48 10.25 15.87
C ASP A 47 11.05 8.85 16.12
N GLN A 48 11.87 8.66 17.15
CA GLN A 48 12.41 7.35 17.54
C GLN A 48 11.30 6.38 17.95
N LEU A 49 10.32 6.84 18.74
CA LEU A 49 9.15 6.05 19.10
C LEU A 49 8.38 5.59 17.85
N ARG A 50 8.11 6.53 16.94
CA ARG A 50 7.40 6.23 15.68
C ARG A 50 8.16 5.22 14.83
N ARG A 51 9.48 5.39 14.65
CA ARG A 51 10.32 4.42 13.94
C ARG A 51 10.21 3.02 14.53
N ARG A 52 10.23 2.89 15.86
CA ARG A 52 10.09 1.59 16.53
C ARG A 52 8.72 0.95 16.22
N LEU A 53 7.64 1.73 16.31
CA LEU A 53 6.29 1.26 16.02
C LEU A 53 6.11 0.90 14.54
N ASP A 54 6.69 1.69 13.63
CA ASP A 54 6.66 1.42 12.19
C ASP A 54 7.48 0.18 11.85
N THR A 55 8.65 -0.03 12.46
CA THR A 55 9.43 -1.27 12.27
C THR A 55 8.62 -2.50 12.69
N TRP A 56 7.96 -2.45 13.85
CA TRP A 56 7.09 -3.54 14.29
C TRP A 56 5.94 -3.81 13.30
N GLN A 57 5.19 -2.78 12.90
CA GLN A 57 4.10 -2.92 11.93
C GLN A 57 4.59 -3.55 10.61
N ASN A 58 5.70 -3.04 10.06
CA ASN A 58 6.25 -3.56 8.81
C ASN A 58 6.71 -5.02 8.92
N LEU A 59 7.33 -5.40 10.03
CA LEU A 59 7.71 -6.80 10.27
C LEU A 59 6.47 -7.70 10.38
N THR A 60 5.41 -7.28 11.09
CA THR A 60 4.16 -8.03 11.17
C THR A 60 3.53 -8.25 9.80
N HIS A 61 3.43 -7.20 8.97
CA HIS A 61 2.93 -7.31 7.60
C HIS A 61 3.80 -8.21 6.72
N LEU A 62 5.13 -8.14 6.85
CA LEU A 62 6.06 -9.00 6.13
C LEU A 62 5.85 -10.47 6.48
N GLN A 63 5.72 -10.81 7.77
CA GLN A 63 5.53 -12.19 8.21
C GLN A 63 4.22 -12.76 7.67
N PHE A 64 3.13 -12.00 7.71
CA PHE A 64 1.86 -12.42 7.12
C PHE A 64 1.95 -12.60 5.60
N SER A 65 2.61 -11.67 4.89
CA SER A 65 2.76 -11.73 3.44
C SER A 65 3.63 -12.91 2.97
N ARG A 66 4.51 -13.42 3.85
CA ARG A 66 5.38 -14.57 3.56
C ARG A 66 4.60 -15.89 3.52
N ASP A 67 3.67 -16.10 4.45
CA ASP A 67 2.72 -17.23 4.41
C ASP A 67 1.39 -16.79 5.04
N THR A 68 0.40 -16.48 4.20
CA THR A 68 -0.92 -16.02 4.66
C THR A 68 -1.74 -17.11 5.36
N ARG A 69 -1.23 -18.35 5.42
CA ARG A 69 -1.86 -19.48 6.12
C ARG A 69 -1.30 -19.68 7.52
N ASP A 70 -0.22 -18.97 7.87
CA ASP A 70 0.35 -18.99 9.22
C ASP A 70 -0.63 -18.32 10.21
N ALA A 71 -1.15 -19.12 11.14
CA ALA A 71 -2.13 -18.67 12.12
C ALA A 71 -1.58 -17.63 13.09
N ASP A 72 -0.31 -17.73 13.46
CA ASP A 72 0.34 -16.79 14.38
C ASP A 72 0.61 -15.46 13.66
N ALA A 73 1.06 -15.52 12.39
CA ALA A 73 1.25 -14.32 11.58
C ALA A 73 -0.09 -13.59 11.31
N LYS A 74 -1.16 -14.34 11.06
CA LYS A 74 -2.52 -13.79 10.91
C LYS A 74 -3.01 -13.14 12.19
N ALA A 75 -2.89 -13.81 13.34
CA ALA A 75 -3.29 -13.23 14.62
C ALA A 75 -2.48 -11.97 14.97
N ALA A 76 -1.18 -11.96 14.66
CA ALA A 76 -0.34 -10.77 14.84
C ALA A 76 -0.78 -9.61 13.95
N LEU A 77 -1.16 -9.87 12.69
CA LEU A 77 -1.68 -8.87 11.77
C LEU A 77 -3.03 -8.32 12.24
N GLU A 78 -3.96 -9.17 12.68
CA GLU A 78 -5.26 -8.74 13.21
C GLU A 78 -5.09 -7.83 14.43
N TYR A 79 -4.20 -8.19 15.36
CA TYR A 79 -3.85 -7.32 16.49
C TYR A 79 -3.23 -5.98 16.03
N CYS A 80 -2.36 -6.02 15.02
CA CYS A 80 -1.77 -4.82 14.44
C CYS A 80 -2.84 -3.89 13.83
N ASP A 81 -3.79 -4.44 13.09
CA ASP A 81 -4.88 -3.69 12.48
C ASP A 81 -5.85 -3.10 13.51
N GLU A 82 -6.10 -3.79 14.62
CA GLU A 82 -6.89 -3.27 15.75
C GLU A 82 -6.16 -2.15 16.51
N LEU A 83 -4.82 -2.23 16.61
CA LEU A 83 -4.02 -1.26 17.34
C LEU A 83 -3.73 0.00 16.52
N ARG A 84 -3.51 -0.12 15.21
CA ARG A 84 -3.07 0.97 14.32
C ARG A 84 -3.93 2.24 14.42
N PRO A 85 -5.29 2.19 14.43
CA PRO A 85 -6.10 3.39 14.60
C PRO A 85 -5.85 4.12 15.93
N LYS A 86 -5.59 3.40 17.02
CA LYS A 86 -5.28 3.97 18.34
C LYS A 86 -3.90 4.63 18.36
N LEU A 87 -2.93 4.05 17.65
CA LEU A 87 -1.63 4.69 17.46
C LEU A 87 -1.75 5.96 16.60
N THR A 88 -2.60 5.91 15.57
CA THR A 88 -2.90 7.05 14.70
C THR A 88 -3.52 8.20 15.49
N GLU A 89 -4.41 7.92 16.44
CA GLU A 89 -4.99 8.93 17.33
C GLU A 89 -3.90 9.70 18.11
N LEU A 90 -2.98 8.97 18.75
CA LEU A 90 -1.88 9.56 19.51
C LEU A 90 -0.96 10.40 18.62
N GLU A 91 -0.64 9.89 17.43
CA GLU A 91 0.19 10.59 16.46
C GLU A 91 -0.48 11.87 15.94
N VAL A 92 -1.78 11.82 15.63
CA VAL A 92 -2.56 12.97 15.17
C VAL A 92 -2.67 14.02 16.28
N ALA A 93 -2.89 13.61 17.52
CA ALA A 93 -2.90 14.52 18.66
C ALA A 93 -1.55 15.24 18.83
N MET A 94 -0.42 14.51 18.75
CA MET A 94 0.92 15.12 18.80
C MET A 94 1.15 16.08 17.62
N LYS A 95 0.77 15.70 16.39
CA LYS A 95 0.88 16.57 15.21
C LYS A 95 0.06 17.85 15.35
N ARG A 96 -1.20 17.76 15.80
CA ARG A 96 -2.06 18.94 16.08
C ARG A 96 -1.39 19.86 17.09
N ARG A 97 -0.89 19.30 18.20
CA ARG A 97 -0.17 20.06 19.24
C ARG A 97 1.07 20.78 18.69
N LEU A 98 1.87 20.14 17.84
CA LEU A 98 3.06 20.75 17.25
C LEU A 98 2.72 21.82 16.20
N LEU A 99 1.64 21.62 15.44
CA LEU A 99 1.14 22.58 14.45
C LEU A 99 0.57 23.83 15.11
N ASP A 100 -0.18 23.68 16.20
CA ASP A 100 -0.81 24.80 16.92
C ASP A 100 0.11 25.40 18.01
N GLY A 101 1.28 24.79 18.22
CA GLY A 101 2.19 25.10 19.32
C GLY A 101 3.20 26.20 19.02
N PRO A 102 3.90 26.71 20.06
CA PRO A 102 4.88 27.79 19.92
C PRO A 102 6.13 27.37 19.14
N TRP A 103 6.37 26.06 18.99
CA TRP A 103 7.57 25.51 18.37
C TRP A 103 7.48 25.36 16.84
N LEU A 104 6.34 25.70 16.22
CA LEU A 104 6.15 25.54 14.77
C LEU A 104 7.22 26.29 13.95
N GLY A 105 7.65 27.47 14.41
CA GLY A 105 8.71 28.25 13.74
C GLY A 105 10.05 27.52 13.72
N GLU A 106 10.43 26.89 14.84
CA GLU A 106 11.65 26.10 14.96
C GLU A 106 11.58 24.83 14.11
N ILE A 107 10.42 24.16 14.09
CA ILE A 107 10.17 22.98 13.24
C ILE A 107 10.33 23.36 11.77
N ARG A 108 9.75 24.48 11.33
CA ARG A 108 9.91 25.00 9.97
C ARG A 108 11.38 25.24 9.65
N GLN A 109 12.10 25.90 10.55
CA GLN A 109 13.51 26.24 10.31
C GLN A 109 14.40 24.99 10.20
N ARG A 110 14.16 23.97 11.03
CA ARG A 110 14.99 22.75 11.05
C ARG A 110 14.62 21.73 9.98
N PHE A 111 13.33 21.55 9.70
CA PHE A 111 12.83 20.45 8.85
C PHE A 111 12.18 20.93 7.55
N GLY A 112 11.92 22.23 7.40
CA GLY A 112 11.31 22.82 6.21
C GLY A 112 9.78 22.76 6.19
N ASP A 113 9.18 23.51 5.26
CA ASP A 113 7.72 23.61 5.11
C ASP A 113 7.07 22.29 4.69
N GLN A 114 7.82 21.38 4.06
CA GLN A 114 7.29 20.10 3.64
C GLN A 114 6.76 19.27 4.81
N VAL A 115 7.49 19.21 5.94
CA VAL A 115 7.04 18.46 7.13
C VAL A 115 5.72 19.02 7.65
N ILE A 116 5.57 20.35 7.64
CA ILE A 116 4.36 21.03 8.07
C ILE A 116 3.19 20.69 7.14
N ALA A 117 3.40 20.76 5.82
CA ALA A 117 2.37 20.41 4.83
C ALA A 117 1.91 18.95 4.97
N LEU A 118 2.85 18.02 5.20
CA LEU A 118 2.53 16.61 5.43
C LEU A 118 1.71 16.42 6.72
N TRP A 119 2.07 17.10 7.82
CA TRP A 119 1.30 17.00 9.06
C TRP A 119 -0.07 17.62 8.95
N GLN A 120 -0.20 18.79 8.31
CA GLN A 120 -1.48 19.43 8.02
C GLN A 120 -2.38 18.53 7.19
N SER A 121 -1.82 17.79 6.23
CA SER A 121 -2.57 16.78 5.47
C SER A 121 -3.03 15.63 6.37
N HIS A 122 -2.12 15.07 7.18
CA HIS A 122 -2.40 13.90 8.02
C HIS A 122 -3.43 14.16 9.12
N VAL A 123 -3.41 15.33 9.77
CA VAL A 123 -4.37 15.62 10.86
C VAL A 123 -5.82 15.73 10.38
N LEU A 124 -6.05 15.78 9.07
CA LEU A 124 -7.38 15.77 8.45
C LEU A 124 -7.86 14.36 8.09
N THR A 125 -7.02 13.33 8.23
CA THR A 125 -7.36 11.97 7.77
C THR A 125 -7.88 11.05 8.87
N TYR A 126 -8.06 11.56 10.09
CA TYR A 126 -8.42 10.76 11.25
C TYR A 126 -9.24 11.57 12.26
N GLU A 127 -10.27 10.91 12.79
CA GLU A 127 -10.98 11.25 14.03
C GLU A 127 -11.39 9.95 14.73
N PRO A 128 -11.58 9.92 16.05
CA PRO A 128 -12.01 8.72 16.78
C PRO A 128 -13.29 8.08 16.20
N ALA A 129 -14.18 8.90 15.61
CA ALA A 129 -15.41 8.44 14.98
C ALA A 129 -15.22 7.46 13.82
N ILE A 130 -14.02 7.39 13.21
CA ILE A 130 -13.71 6.46 12.11
C ILE A 130 -12.82 5.28 12.53
N GLU A 131 -12.50 5.13 13.83
CA GLU A 131 -11.59 4.08 14.32
C GLU A 131 -12.02 2.68 13.86
N GLN A 132 -13.26 2.31 14.15
CA GLN A 132 -13.82 0.99 13.80
C GLN A 132 -13.89 0.78 12.28
N ALA A 133 -14.15 1.85 11.52
CA ALA A 133 -14.15 1.79 10.07
C ALA A 133 -12.75 1.53 9.50
N MET A 134 -11.69 2.07 10.13
CA MET A 134 -10.32 1.77 9.73
C MET A 134 -9.91 0.33 10.02
N VAL A 135 -10.35 -0.24 11.15
CA VAL A 135 -10.14 -1.68 11.46
C VAL A 135 -10.84 -2.53 10.40
N ARG A 136 -12.11 -2.21 10.07
CA ARG A 136 -12.84 -2.94 9.04
C ARG A 136 -12.21 -2.78 7.64
N GLU A 137 -11.72 -1.60 7.29
CA GLU A 137 -11.02 -1.36 6.02
C GLU A 137 -9.78 -2.26 5.90
N ALA A 138 -9.01 -2.40 6.98
CA ALA A 138 -7.86 -3.28 7.04
C ALA A 138 -8.25 -4.74 6.83
N LYS A 139 -9.29 -5.21 7.54
CA LYS A 139 -9.81 -6.57 7.42
C LYS A 139 -10.24 -6.90 5.98
N ILE A 140 -10.94 -5.98 5.31
CA ILE A 140 -11.31 -6.16 3.89
C ILE A 140 -10.05 -6.32 3.00
N GLY A 141 -8.99 -5.56 3.27
CA GLY A 141 -7.71 -5.68 2.56
C GLY A 141 -7.03 -7.04 2.78
N ASN A 142 -7.08 -7.56 4.01
CA ASN A 142 -6.54 -8.87 4.35
C ASN A 142 -7.37 -9.99 3.72
N ASP A 143 -8.70 -9.91 3.80
CA ASP A 143 -9.62 -10.88 3.19
C ASP A 143 -9.41 -10.95 1.66
N TYR A 144 -9.16 -9.80 1.00
CA TYR A 144 -8.79 -9.75 -0.42
C TYR A 144 -7.44 -10.43 -0.69
N THR A 145 -6.42 -10.14 0.12
CA THR A 145 -5.09 -10.77 0.00
C THR A 145 -5.17 -12.28 0.17
N GLU A 146 -5.89 -12.77 1.17
CA GLU A 146 -6.10 -14.20 1.41
C GLU A 146 -6.85 -14.88 0.25
N LEU A 147 -7.88 -14.22 -0.29
CA LEU A 147 -8.63 -14.72 -1.44
C LEU A 147 -7.70 -14.91 -2.65
N LEU A 148 -6.85 -13.94 -2.97
CA LEU A 148 -5.89 -14.07 -4.07
C LEU A 148 -4.83 -15.14 -3.78
N ALA A 149 -4.32 -15.21 -2.55
CA ALA A 149 -3.33 -16.21 -2.13
C ALA A 149 -3.88 -17.66 -2.16
N SER A 150 -5.20 -17.83 -2.06
CA SER A 150 -5.86 -19.14 -2.14
C SER A 150 -5.89 -19.75 -3.54
N ALA A 151 -5.57 -18.97 -4.57
CA ALA A 151 -5.58 -19.42 -5.95
C ALA A 151 -4.57 -20.55 -6.19
N SER A 152 -5.07 -21.67 -6.72
CA SER A 152 -4.28 -22.84 -7.10
C SER A 152 -4.77 -23.37 -8.44
N PHE A 153 -3.83 -23.64 -9.34
CA PHE A 153 -4.07 -24.05 -10.72
C PHE A 153 -3.26 -25.30 -11.04
N GLU A 154 -3.92 -26.33 -11.58
CA GLU A 154 -3.23 -27.46 -12.21
C GLU A 154 -2.99 -27.11 -13.68
N PHE A 155 -1.75 -26.78 -14.04
CA PHE A 155 -1.40 -26.36 -15.40
C PHE A 155 -0.13 -27.08 -15.87
N ARG A 156 -0.25 -27.86 -16.95
CA ARG A 156 0.86 -28.64 -17.56
C ARG A 156 1.57 -29.58 -16.59
N GLY A 157 0.81 -30.19 -15.67
CA GLY A 157 1.33 -31.15 -14.69
C GLY A 157 2.01 -30.50 -13.49
N GLU A 158 1.92 -29.18 -13.35
CA GLU A 158 2.39 -28.42 -12.19
C GLU A 158 1.20 -27.76 -11.48
N THR A 159 1.21 -27.82 -10.15
CA THR A 159 0.37 -26.96 -9.31
C THR A 159 1.03 -25.58 -9.21
N THR A 160 0.29 -24.52 -9.55
CA THR A 160 0.80 -23.14 -9.56
C THR A 160 -0.21 -22.15 -8.96
N ASN A 161 0.24 -20.94 -8.61
CA ASN A 161 -0.61 -19.85 -8.10
C ASN A 161 -0.76 -18.74 -9.16
N ILE A 162 -1.36 -17.59 -8.81
CA ILE A 162 -1.58 -16.47 -9.76
C ILE A 162 -0.26 -16.00 -10.38
N GLU A 163 0.80 -15.83 -9.59
CA GLU A 163 2.08 -15.36 -10.11
C GLU A 163 2.79 -16.44 -10.92
N GLY A 164 2.70 -17.69 -10.49
CA GLY A 164 3.30 -18.80 -11.20
C GLY A 164 2.63 -19.10 -12.54
N ILE A 165 1.30 -18.92 -12.70
CA ILE A 165 0.64 -19.08 -14.00
C ILE A 165 0.99 -17.95 -14.98
N ARG A 166 1.33 -16.74 -14.48
CA ARG A 166 1.75 -15.61 -15.34
C ARG A 166 2.98 -15.91 -16.18
N LYS A 167 3.85 -16.84 -15.76
CA LYS A 167 5.02 -17.28 -16.56
C LYS A 167 4.60 -17.84 -17.93
N TYR A 168 3.42 -18.45 -18.02
CA TYR A 168 2.88 -19.03 -19.24
C TYR A 168 2.17 -17.99 -20.13
N LEU A 169 1.82 -16.82 -19.60
CA LEU A 169 1.21 -15.73 -20.38
C LEU A 169 2.19 -15.04 -21.35
N VAL A 170 3.48 -15.35 -21.24
CA VAL A 170 4.55 -14.84 -22.10
C VAL A 170 5.30 -15.97 -22.81
N ASP A 171 4.69 -17.17 -22.88
CA ASP A 171 5.25 -18.29 -23.61
C ASP A 171 5.27 -18.02 -25.13
N ALA A 172 6.25 -18.59 -25.83
CA ALA A 172 6.33 -18.47 -27.30
C ALA A 172 5.15 -19.17 -27.97
N ASP A 173 4.68 -20.31 -27.42
CA ASP A 173 3.51 -21.00 -27.92
C ASP A 173 2.22 -20.24 -27.57
N ARG A 174 1.50 -19.83 -28.62
CA ARG A 174 0.26 -19.08 -28.50
C ARG A 174 -0.84 -19.86 -27.81
N GLN A 175 -0.91 -21.19 -28.01
CA GLN A 175 -1.92 -22.01 -27.33
C GLN A 175 -1.63 -22.07 -25.82
N THR A 176 -0.37 -22.22 -25.43
CA THR A 176 0.06 -22.11 -24.02
C THR A 176 -0.41 -20.81 -23.39
N ARG A 177 -0.20 -19.67 -24.05
CA ARG A 177 -0.66 -18.36 -23.54
C ARG A 177 -2.17 -18.30 -23.39
N HIS A 178 -2.90 -18.77 -24.40
CA HIS A 178 -4.36 -18.81 -24.39
C HIS A 178 -4.89 -19.63 -23.22
N ASP A 179 -4.42 -20.87 -23.05
CA ASP A 179 -4.90 -21.78 -22.01
C ASP A 179 -4.57 -21.23 -20.61
N ALA A 180 -3.39 -20.62 -20.43
CA ALA A 180 -3.00 -19.99 -19.17
C ALA A 180 -3.87 -18.77 -18.85
N ALA A 181 -4.17 -17.95 -19.87
CA ALA A 181 -5.08 -16.83 -19.76
C ALA A 181 -6.49 -17.29 -19.40
N GLU A 182 -7.03 -18.28 -20.09
CA GLU A 182 -8.35 -18.84 -19.84
C GLU A 182 -8.44 -19.39 -18.42
N MET A 183 -7.44 -20.15 -17.96
CA MET A 183 -7.36 -20.67 -16.60
C MET A 183 -7.38 -19.55 -15.55
N LEU A 184 -6.51 -18.54 -15.71
CA LEU A 184 -6.39 -17.41 -14.79
C LEU A 184 -7.72 -16.63 -14.70
N TRP A 185 -8.29 -16.24 -15.84
CA TRP A 185 -9.49 -15.43 -15.87
C TRP A 185 -10.76 -16.22 -15.52
N SER A 186 -10.80 -17.53 -15.77
CA SER A 186 -11.89 -18.40 -15.31
C SER A 186 -11.93 -18.49 -13.78
N TRP A 187 -10.76 -18.49 -13.14
CA TRP A 187 -10.70 -18.42 -11.67
C TRP A 187 -11.18 -17.06 -11.15
N PHE A 188 -10.73 -15.94 -11.73
CA PHE A 188 -11.28 -14.63 -11.34
C PHE A 188 -12.80 -14.56 -11.56
N ALA A 189 -13.29 -15.13 -12.66
CA ALA A 189 -14.72 -15.21 -12.93
C ALA A 189 -15.47 -16.08 -11.90
N SER A 190 -14.87 -17.17 -11.41
CA SER A 190 -15.45 -18.00 -10.35
C SER A 190 -15.42 -17.32 -8.98
N GLN A 191 -14.46 -16.42 -8.75
CA GLN A 191 -14.36 -15.58 -7.54
C GLN A 191 -15.12 -14.24 -7.66
N ARG A 192 -15.97 -14.06 -8.67
CA ARG A 192 -16.68 -12.77 -8.90
C ARG A 192 -17.42 -12.28 -7.66
N GLU A 193 -18.28 -13.11 -7.08
CA GLU A 193 -19.12 -12.72 -5.95
C GLU A 193 -18.32 -12.24 -4.72
N PRO A 194 -17.30 -13.00 -4.23
CA PRO A 194 -16.50 -12.52 -3.11
C PRO A 194 -15.67 -11.28 -3.47
N LEU A 195 -15.11 -11.18 -4.68
CA LEU A 195 -14.35 -10.01 -5.12
C LEU A 195 -15.23 -8.75 -5.19
N ASP A 196 -16.41 -8.86 -5.81
CA ASP A 196 -17.37 -7.75 -5.92
C ASP A 196 -17.88 -7.32 -4.55
N THR A 197 -18.14 -8.27 -3.64
CA THR A 197 -18.56 -7.99 -2.26
C THR A 197 -17.51 -7.22 -1.49
N LEU A 198 -16.24 -7.67 -1.53
CA LEU A 198 -15.13 -6.99 -0.86
C LEU A 198 -14.94 -5.56 -1.39
N TYR A 199 -15.04 -5.38 -2.72
CA TYR A 199 -14.86 -4.06 -3.31
C TYR A 199 -16.04 -3.12 -3.03
N ASP A 200 -17.28 -3.59 -3.12
CA ASP A 200 -18.49 -2.83 -2.78
C ASP A 200 -18.46 -2.36 -1.32
N GLU A 201 -18.10 -3.26 -0.40
CA GLU A 201 -17.97 -2.91 1.02
C GLU A 201 -16.87 -1.88 1.24
N GLN A 202 -15.70 -2.05 0.60
CA GLN A 202 -14.59 -1.11 0.70
C GLN A 202 -14.98 0.29 0.22
N VAL A 203 -15.69 0.40 -0.91
CA VAL A 203 -16.15 1.68 -1.46
C VAL A 203 -17.13 2.37 -0.50
N LYS A 204 -18.13 1.65 0.01
CA LYS A 204 -19.12 2.19 0.96
C LYS A 204 -18.46 2.66 2.26
N LEU A 205 -17.54 1.86 2.79
CA LEU A 205 -16.83 2.15 4.03
C LEU A 205 -15.95 3.40 3.88
N ARG A 206 -15.22 3.50 2.77
CA ARG A 206 -14.39 4.66 2.44
C ARG A 206 -15.19 5.94 2.26
N ASP A 207 -16.32 5.88 1.55
CA ASP A 207 -17.21 7.05 1.42
C ASP A 207 -17.77 7.49 2.78
N SER A 208 -18.20 6.53 3.62
CA SER A 208 -18.68 6.80 4.98
C SER A 208 -17.62 7.48 5.85
N MET A 209 -16.37 6.99 5.85
CA MET A 209 -15.26 7.63 6.57
C MET A 209 -15.01 9.06 6.07
N ALA A 210 -15.00 9.26 4.76
CA ALA A 210 -14.77 10.58 4.17
C ALA A 210 -15.85 11.58 4.58
N ARG A 211 -17.14 11.19 4.51
CA ARG A 211 -18.26 12.01 4.97
C ARG A 211 -18.19 12.32 6.46
N THR A 212 -17.83 11.33 7.27
CA THR A 212 -17.66 11.49 8.72
C THR A 212 -16.58 12.53 9.05
N LEU A 213 -15.51 12.57 8.25
CA LEU A 213 -14.43 13.56 8.36
C LEU A 213 -14.72 14.90 7.65
N GLY A 214 -15.93 15.10 7.12
CA GLY A 214 -16.35 16.35 6.48
C GLY A 214 -15.94 16.52 5.02
N PHE A 215 -15.46 15.47 4.36
CA PHE A 215 -15.25 15.47 2.91
C PHE A 215 -16.54 15.15 2.15
N GLU A 216 -16.65 15.65 0.91
CA GLU A 216 -17.81 15.36 0.04
C GLU A 216 -17.93 13.86 -0.32
N ASN A 217 -16.78 13.22 -0.54
CA ASN A 217 -16.60 11.82 -0.91
C ASN A 217 -15.14 11.40 -0.63
N PHE A 218 -14.81 10.13 -0.89
CA PHE A 218 -13.48 9.59 -0.60
C PHE A 218 -12.32 10.21 -1.40
N ILE A 219 -12.56 10.93 -2.50
CA ILE A 219 -11.47 11.53 -3.31
C ILE A 219 -10.64 12.50 -2.45
N GLY A 220 -11.30 13.40 -1.71
CA GLY A 220 -10.61 14.38 -0.86
C GLY A 220 -9.77 13.71 0.24
N LEU A 221 -10.38 12.76 0.96
CA LEU A 221 -9.69 11.97 1.99
C LEU A 221 -8.52 11.18 1.40
N GLY A 222 -8.71 10.54 0.24
CA GLY A 222 -7.68 9.78 -0.45
C GLY A 222 -6.45 10.61 -0.81
N TYR A 223 -6.64 11.84 -1.31
CA TYR A 223 -5.52 12.74 -1.61
C TYR A 223 -4.74 13.12 -0.35
N LYS A 224 -5.44 13.37 0.77
CA LYS A 224 -4.79 13.68 2.04
C LYS A 224 -4.04 12.48 2.62
N ARG A 225 -4.60 11.27 2.55
CA ARG A 225 -3.93 10.02 2.95
C ARG A 225 -2.67 9.74 2.11
N MET A 226 -2.67 10.10 0.83
CA MET A 226 -1.51 9.99 -0.06
C MET A 226 -0.51 11.15 0.08
N ASN A 227 -0.71 12.07 1.02
CA ASN A 227 0.16 13.23 1.23
C ASN A 227 0.35 14.10 -0.02
N ARG A 228 -0.69 14.21 -0.85
CA ARG A 228 -0.70 15.07 -2.04
C ARG A 228 -0.91 16.52 -1.60
N VAL A 229 0.19 17.27 -1.52
CA VAL A 229 0.24 18.65 -1.03
C VAL A 229 0.56 19.67 -2.13
N ASP A 230 0.97 19.19 -3.30
CA ASP A 230 1.52 19.98 -4.42
C ASP A 230 0.72 19.82 -5.73
N TYR A 231 -0.27 18.92 -5.78
CA TYR A 231 -1.21 18.80 -6.90
C TYR A 231 -2.60 18.32 -6.44
N ASP A 232 -3.60 18.58 -7.28
CA ASP A 232 -5.00 18.24 -7.02
C ASP A 232 -5.64 17.38 -8.12
N LEU A 233 -6.96 17.16 -8.01
CA LEU A 233 -7.72 16.34 -8.95
C LEU A 233 -7.76 16.92 -10.37
N HIS A 234 -7.71 18.23 -10.51
CA HIS A 234 -7.72 18.92 -11.81
C HIS A 234 -6.35 18.79 -12.49
N ASP A 235 -5.26 18.81 -11.73
CA ASP A 235 -3.93 18.53 -12.29
C ASP A 235 -3.86 17.11 -12.85
N VAL A 236 -4.37 16.12 -12.11
CA VAL A 236 -4.43 14.74 -12.58
C VAL A 236 -5.39 14.61 -13.78
N GLU A 237 -6.51 15.31 -13.79
CA GLU A 237 -7.44 15.33 -14.94
C GLU A 237 -6.77 15.86 -16.22
N ARG A 238 -6.09 17.01 -16.13
CA ARG A 238 -5.34 17.57 -17.28
C ARG A 238 -4.25 16.62 -17.75
N TYR A 239 -3.51 16.00 -16.82
CA TYR A 239 -2.50 15.01 -17.16
C TYR A 239 -3.10 13.78 -17.87
N ARG A 240 -4.20 13.22 -17.36
CA ARG A 240 -4.88 12.08 -18.01
C ARG A 240 -5.39 12.43 -19.41
N ALA A 241 -5.89 13.65 -19.62
CA ALA A 241 -6.29 14.11 -20.94
C ALA A 241 -5.09 14.17 -21.91
N ALA A 242 -3.94 14.67 -21.45
CA ALA A 242 -2.70 14.66 -22.25
C ALA A 242 -2.23 13.23 -22.58
N VAL A 243 -2.29 12.30 -21.62
CA VAL A 243 -1.97 10.88 -21.87
C VAL A 243 -2.92 10.29 -22.91
N ARG A 244 -4.23 10.55 -22.80
CA ARG A 244 -5.22 10.10 -23.79
C ARG A 244 -4.90 10.65 -25.18
N ASP A 245 -4.57 11.93 -25.30
CA ASP A 245 -4.44 12.59 -26.60
C ASP A 245 -3.08 12.32 -27.26
N GLN A 246 -2.02 12.12 -26.47
CA GLN A 246 -0.64 12.01 -26.97
C GLN A 246 -0.07 10.59 -26.89
N VAL A 247 -0.36 9.85 -25.80
CA VAL A 247 0.25 8.53 -25.55
C VAL A 247 -0.58 7.39 -26.13
N VAL A 248 -1.92 7.45 -26.02
CA VAL A 248 -2.79 6.38 -26.54
C VAL A 248 -2.64 6.15 -28.05
N PRO A 249 -2.51 7.18 -28.92
CA PRO A 249 -2.26 6.96 -30.34
C PRO A 249 -0.93 6.21 -30.59
N LEU A 250 0.12 6.57 -29.86
CA LEU A 250 1.41 5.88 -29.94
C LEU A 250 1.30 4.43 -29.46
N ALA A 251 0.68 4.19 -28.31
CA ALA A 251 0.46 2.83 -27.78
C ALA A 251 -0.36 1.97 -28.76
N THR A 252 -1.37 2.56 -29.40
CA THR A 252 -2.18 1.89 -30.44
C THR A 252 -1.32 1.46 -31.63
N GLU A 253 -0.43 2.35 -32.11
CA GLU A 253 0.49 2.02 -33.19
C GLU A 253 1.50 0.94 -32.79
N LEU A 254 2.01 0.96 -31.56
CA LEU A 254 2.88 -0.09 -31.04
C LEU A 254 2.18 -1.45 -30.99
N ARG A 255 0.89 -1.52 -30.59
CA ARG A 255 0.10 -2.76 -30.61
C ARG A 255 -0.14 -3.28 -32.03
N LYS A 256 -0.35 -2.40 -33.01
CA LYS A 256 -0.45 -2.79 -34.43
C LYS A 256 0.86 -3.39 -34.95
N ARG A 257 1.99 -2.78 -34.62
CA ARG A 257 3.32 -3.30 -34.98
C ARG A 257 3.59 -4.64 -34.31
N GLN A 258 3.21 -4.80 -33.04
CA GLN A 258 3.30 -6.07 -32.33
C GLN A 258 2.49 -7.16 -33.06
N ALA A 259 1.25 -6.88 -33.46
CA ALA A 259 0.43 -7.84 -34.20
C ALA A 259 1.11 -8.27 -35.53
N GLN A 260 1.67 -7.31 -36.27
CA GLN A 260 2.43 -7.59 -37.50
C GLN A 260 3.66 -8.44 -37.25
N GLN A 261 4.44 -8.13 -36.21
CA GLN A 261 5.64 -8.89 -35.84
C GLN A 261 5.32 -10.33 -35.43
N LEU A 262 4.22 -10.53 -34.70
CA LEU A 262 3.74 -11.84 -34.28
C LEU A 262 3.01 -12.61 -35.40
N GLY A 263 2.71 -11.95 -36.53
CA GLY A 263 1.98 -12.55 -37.63
C GLY A 263 0.53 -12.91 -37.30
N VAL A 264 -0.13 -12.13 -36.43
CA VAL A 264 -1.53 -12.34 -36.05
C VAL A 264 -2.44 -11.28 -36.66
N ASP A 265 -3.60 -11.70 -37.15
CA ASP A 265 -4.60 -10.78 -37.74
C ASP A 265 -5.18 -9.81 -36.70
N GLN A 266 -5.40 -10.32 -35.48
CA GLN A 266 -5.89 -9.55 -34.34
C GLN A 266 -5.07 -9.91 -33.10
N LEU A 267 -4.55 -8.89 -32.44
CA LEU A 267 -3.89 -9.05 -31.15
C LEU A 267 -4.95 -9.29 -30.08
N MET A 268 -4.93 -10.47 -29.47
CA MET A 268 -5.81 -10.82 -28.36
C MET A 268 -5.13 -10.51 -27.02
N PHE A 269 -5.88 -10.48 -25.93
CA PHE A 269 -5.33 -10.12 -24.62
C PHE A 269 -4.22 -11.09 -24.15
N TRP A 270 -4.26 -12.36 -24.58
CA TRP A 270 -3.18 -13.35 -24.35
C TRP A 270 -1.99 -13.21 -25.30
N ASP A 271 -2.04 -12.31 -26.27
CA ASP A 271 -0.92 -11.94 -27.15
C ASP A 271 -0.23 -10.64 -26.68
N GLU A 272 -0.81 -9.90 -25.73
CA GLU A 272 -0.28 -8.59 -25.33
C GLU A 272 1.08 -8.64 -24.63
N GLY A 273 1.35 -9.74 -23.92
CA GLY A 273 2.57 -9.94 -23.14
C GLY A 273 3.77 -10.43 -23.96
N ILE A 274 3.59 -10.87 -25.21
CA ILE A 274 4.68 -11.42 -26.05
C ILE A 274 5.17 -10.36 -27.05
N HIS A 275 6.47 -10.07 -27.05
CA HIS A 275 7.07 -9.03 -27.90
C HIS A 275 8.04 -9.60 -28.95
N ASP A 276 8.46 -10.85 -28.79
CA ASP A 276 9.31 -11.58 -29.73
C ASP A 276 8.62 -12.90 -30.13
N PRO A 277 8.43 -13.19 -31.42
CA PRO A 277 7.85 -14.45 -31.89
C PRO A 277 8.62 -15.70 -31.42
N THR A 278 9.90 -15.56 -31.10
CA THR A 278 10.78 -16.64 -30.61
C THR A 278 10.77 -16.77 -29.09
N GLY A 279 10.05 -15.91 -28.38
CA GLY A 279 9.96 -15.87 -26.93
C GLY A 279 10.58 -14.60 -26.35
N ASN A 280 9.95 -14.05 -25.32
CA ASN A 280 10.49 -12.88 -24.63
C ASN A 280 11.88 -13.15 -24.02
N PRO A 281 12.72 -12.11 -23.83
CA PRO A 281 13.95 -12.22 -23.07
C PRO A 281 13.72 -12.82 -21.68
N LYS A 282 14.54 -13.80 -21.30
CA LYS A 282 14.50 -14.48 -19.99
C LYS A 282 15.81 -14.26 -19.24
N PRO A 283 15.79 -14.29 -17.88
CA PRO A 283 17.01 -14.39 -17.09
C PRO A 283 17.87 -15.58 -17.54
N GLN A 284 19.19 -15.43 -17.49
CA GLN A 284 20.13 -16.47 -17.92
C GLN A 284 20.40 -17.52 -16.82
N GLY A 285 19.87 -17.31 -15.62
CA GLY A 285 20.03 -18.20 -14.48
C GLY A 285 18.85 -18.10 -13.51
N ASP A 286 18.97 -18.83 -12.41
CA ASP A 286 17.99 -18.87 -11.34
C ASP A 286 18.16 -17.70 -10.36
N HIS A 287 17.53 -17.81 -9.20
CA HIS A 287 17.58 -16.82 -8.14
C HIS A 287 19.02 -16.38 -7.79
N ASP A 288 19.94 -17.33 -7.63
CA ASP A 288 21.30 -17.03 -7.16
C ASP A 288 22.14 -16.36 -8.25
N TRP A 289 21.82 -16.57 -9.52
CA TRP A 289 22.43 -15.83 -10.62
C TRP A 289 21.93 -14.37 -10.71
N MET A 290 20.69 -14.11 -10.29
CA MET A 290 20.05 -12.80 -10.37
C MET A 290 20.46 -11.83 -9.24
N ILE A 291 21.11 -12.32 -8.18
CA ILE A 291 21.53 -11.54 -7.00
C ILE A 291 23.04 -11.35 -7.00
#